data_AF-A0A7X2MYT4-F1
#
_entry.id   AF-A0A7X2MYT4-F1
#
_cell.length_a   1.000
_cell.length_b   1.000
_cell.length_c   1.000
_cell.angle_alpha   90.00
_cell.angle_beta   90.00
_cell.angle_gamma   90.00
#
_symmetry.space_group_name_H-M   'P 1'
#
loop_
_entity.id
_entity.type
_entity.pdbx_description
1 polymer ?
#
loop_
_entity_poly.entity_id
_entity_poly.type
_entity_poly.pdbx_seq_one_letter_code
_entity_poly.pdbx_strand_id
1 'polypeptide(L)'
;MQIIFVTGISDYVFEGYSVSAVSYILKPVKEDKLFQCFEKAVENLNNEEPYIIVNEEGSTSKVCLSDICYIESYGHFSFIHTKLKEIKCSTGINQMEKQLNDKRFFRVHRSYIISVPWIVICGLDH
;
A
#
# COMPACT_ATOMS: atom_id res chain seq x y z
N MET A 1 5.66 -8.18 5.05
CA MET A 1 6.50 -9.05 5.93
C MET A 1 6.64 -10.42 5.29
N GLN A 2 7.86 -10.88 5.00
CA GLN A 2 8.15 -12.15 4.30
C GLN A 2 8.88 -13.10 5.26
N ILE A 3 8.51 -14.39 5.29
CA ILE A 3 9.11 -15.42 6.17
C ILE A 3 9.57 -16.60 5.30
N ILE A 4 10.80 -17.08 5.52
CA ILE A 4 11.38 -18.23 4.81
C ILE A 4 11.73 -19.32 5.83
N PHE A 5 11.19 -20.52 5.64
CA PHE A 5 11.42 -21.72 6.44
C PHE A 5 12.40 -22.66 5.73
N VAL A 6 13.41 -23.15 6.45
CA VAL A 6 14.37 -24.15 5.96
C VAL A 6 14.22 -25.43 6.77
N THR A 7 13.79 -26.53 6.14
CA THR A 7 13.51 -27.80 6.83
C THR A 7 14.18 -29.00 6.13
N GLY A 8 14.51 -30.04 6.90
CA GLY A 8 15.05 -31.31 6.39
C GLY A 8 14.01 -32.41 6.24
N ILE A 9 12.73 -32.12 6.53
CA ILE A 9 11.64 -33.10 6.52
C ILE A 9 10.77 -32.82 5.28
N SER A 10 10.80 -33.73 4.31
CA SER A 10 10.11 -33.63 3.02
C SER A 10 8.58 -33.76 3.11
N ASP A 11 8.09 -34.38 4.17
CA ASP A 11 6.72 -34.93 4.22
C ASP A 11 5.63 -33.87 4.32
N TYR A 12 5.98 -32.63 4.66
CA TYR A 12 5.05 -31.49 4.79
C TYR A 12 5.13 -30.45 3.65
N VAL A 13 6.01 -30.65 2.66
CA VAL A 13 6.22 -29.64 1.60
C VAL A 13 5.14 -29.69 0.51
N PHE A 14 4.47 -30.83 0.34
CA PHE A 14 3.50 -31.02 -0.73
C PHE A 14 2.12 -30.41 -0.44
N GLU A 15 1.74 -30.19 0.82
CA GLU A 15 0.47 -29.51 1.15
C GLU A 15 0.54 -27.98 1.01
N GLY A 16 1.74 -27.41 0.88
CA GLY A 16 1.96 -25.96 0.68
C GLY A 16 2.05 -25.50 -0.78
N TYR A 17 1.83 -26.39 -1.75
CA TYR A 17 2.03 -26.10 -3.18
C TYR A 17 1.00 -25.11 -3.78
N SER A 18 -0.07 -24.79 -3.05
CA SER A 18 -1.16 -23.92 -3.53
C SER A 18 -1.08 -22.47 -3.07
N VAL A 19 -0.07 -22.06 -2.28
CA VAL A 19 0.06 -20.67 -1.83
C VAL A 19 1.52 -20.21 -1.88
N SER A 20 1.86 -19.44 -2.92
CA SER A 20 3.10 -18.64 -3.04
C SER A 20 4.36 -19.27 -2.42
N ALA A 21 5.01 -20.15 -3.18
CA ALA A 21 6.21 -20.94 -2.84
C ALA A 21 7.51 -20.14 -2.56
N VAL A 22 7.44 -19.07 -1.76
CA VAL A 22 8.60 -18.27 -1.33
C VAL A 22 9.12 -18.72 0.04
N SER A 23 8.32 -19.50 0.77
CA SER A 23 8.56 -19.72 2.20
C SER A 23 9.10 -21.08 2.61
N TYR A 24 9.37 -22.04 1.71
CA TYR A 24 9.82 -23.39 2.11
C TYR A 24 11.01 -23.91 1.29
N ILE A 25 12.17 -24.03 1.93
CA ILE A 25 13.41 -24.58 1.34
C ILE A 25 13.75 -25.91 2.03
N LEU A 26 13.91 -26.97 1.23
CA LEU A 26 14.35 -28.29 1.70
C LEU A 26 15.87 -28.39 1.78
N LYS A 27 16.39 -29.02 2.83
CA LYS A 27 17.80 -29.41 2.93
C LYS A 27 18.09 -30.69 2.12
N PRO A 28 19.29 -30.83 1.54
CA PRO A 28 20.34 -29.80 1.45
C PRO A 28 19.89 -28.66 0.54
N VAL A 29 20.12 -27.41 1.00
CA VAL A 29 19.67 -26.22 0.30
C VAL A 29 20.41 -26.14 -1.03
N LYS A 30 19.67 -26.22 -2.14
CA LYS A 30 20.23 -25.94 -3.47
C LYS A 30 20.32 -24.43 -3.64
N GLU A 31 21.49 -23.92 -4.03
CA GLU A 31 21.72 -22.49 -4.23
C GLU A 31 20.69 -21.88 -5.18
N ASP A 32 20.39 -22.54 -6.30
CA ASP A 32 19.40 -22.06 -7.28
C ASP A 32 18.01 -21.80 -6.66
N LYS A 33 17.56 -22.68 -5.76
CA LYS A 33 16.26 -22.52 -5.09
C LYS A 33 16.27 -21.37 -4.09
N LEU A 34 17.38 -21.19 -3.40
CA LEU A 34 17.55 -20.08 -2.45
C LEU A 34 17.51 -18.73 -3.19
N PHE A 35 18.24 -18.61 -4.31
CA PHE A 35 18.22 -17.41 -5.15
C PHE A 35 16.83 -17.12 -5.71
N GLN A 36 16.11 -18.12 -6.22
CA GLN A 36 14.73 -17.95 -6.69
C GLN A 36 13.77 -17.46 -5.59
N CYS A 37 13.93 -17.96 -4.35
CA CYS A 37 13.15 -17.48 -3.21
C CYS A 37 13.49 -16.02 -2.88
N PHE A 38 14.77 -15.65 -2.93
CA PHE A 38 15.18 -14.27 -2.72
C PHE A 38 14.66 -13.33 -3.81
N GLU A 39 14.77 -13.70 -5.08
CA GLU A 39 14.23 -12.92 -6.19
C GLU A 39 12.74 -12.66 -6.05
N LYS A 40 11.95 -13.70 -5.73
CA LYS A 40 10.51 -13.55 -5.48
C LYS A 40 10.21 -12.72 -4.25
N ALA A 41 10.99 -12.86 -3.18
CA ALA A 41 10.81 -12.04 -1.98
C ALA A 41 11.10 -10.57 -2.27
N VAL A 42 12.16 -10.28 -3.03
CA VAL A 42 12.53 -8.93 -3.46
C VAL A 42 11.48 -8.36 -4.42
N GLU A 43 10.98 -9.14 -5.36
CA GLU A 43 9.90 -8.75 -6.27
C GLU A 43 8.62 -8.41 -5.51
N ASN A 44 8.24 -9.23 -4.53
CA ASN A 44 7.08 -8.96 -3.67
C ASN A 44 7.29 -7.72 -2.78
N LEU A 45 8.50 -7.49 -2.27
CA LEU A 45 8.83 -6.28 -1.50
C LEU A 45 8.80 -5.02 -2.36
N ASN A 46 9.25 -5.11 -3.61
CA ASN A 46 9.24 -4.00 -4.56
C ASN A 46 7.82 -3.71 -5.10
N ASN A 47 6.92 -4.67 -5.05
CA ASN A 47 5.53 -4.55 -5.49
C ASN A 47 4.53 -4.22 -4.37
N GLU A 48 4.96 -4.00 -3.13
CA GLU A 48 4.06 -3.49 -2.09
C GLU A 48 3.71 -2.02 -2.39
N GLU A 49 2.58 -1.82 -3.05
CA GLU A 49 2.08 -0.49 -3.37
C GLU A 49 1.88 0.33 -2.08
N PRO A 50 2.45 1.55 -1.99
CA PRO A 50 2.33 2.38 -0.81
C PRO A 50 0.86 2.62 -0.45
N TYR A 51 0.57 2.63 0.85
CA TYR A 51 -0.79 2.79 1.36
C TYR A 51 -0.82 3.56 2.67
N ILE A 52 -1.99 4.08 3.02
CA ILE A 52 -2.30 4.61 4.35
C ILE A 52 -3.38 3.77 5.03
N ILE A 53 -3.35 3.76 6.36
CA ILE A 53 -4.45 3.23 7.17
C ILE A 53 -5.23 4.41 7.70
N VAL A 54 -6.54 4.40 7.46
CA VAL A 54 -7.44 5.49 7.84
C VAL A 54 -8.54 4.98 8.74
N ASN A 55 -8.95 5.81 9.70
CA ASN A 55 -10.04 5.51 10.61
C ASN A 55 -11.35 6.02 10.01
N GLU A 56 -12.15 5.11 9.46
CA GLU A 56 -13.55 5.35 9.10
C GLU A 56 -14.41 5.26 10.38
N GLU A 57 -15.65 5.76 10.36
CA GLU A 57 -16.54 5.73 11.53
C GLU A 57 -16.73 4.29 12.06
N GLY A 58 -15.96 3.92 13.09
CA GLY A 58 -16.01 2.61 13.74
C GLY A 58 -15.16 1.51 13.10
N SER A 59 -14.39 1.80 12.04
CA SER A 59 -13.53 0.80 11.38
C SER A 59 -12.22 1.40 10.87
N THR A 60 -11.27 0.52 10.51
CA THR A 60 -10.02 0.92 9.86
C THR A 60 -9.99 0.38 8.45
N SER A 61 -9.54 1.23 7.51
CA SER A 61 -9.43 0.86 6.11
C SER A 61 -8.01 1.11 5.61
N LYS A 62 -7.51 0.16 4.82
CA LYS A 62 -6.27 0.30 4.05
C LYS A 62 -6.61 0.94 2.70
N VAL A 63 -5.95 2.04 2.36
CA VAL A 63 -6.16 2.76 1.10
C VAL A 63 -4.83 2.88 0.36
N CYS A 64 -4.75 2.31 -0.83
CA CYS A 64 -3.58 2.43 -1.70
C CYS A 64 -3.44 3.88 -2.16
N LEU A 65 -2.21 4.41 -2.15
CA LEU A 65 -1.95 5.81 -2.54
C LEU A 65 -2.32 6.09 -3.99
N SER A 66 -2.22 5.10 -4.87
CA SER A 66 -2.60 5.20 -6.29
C SER A 66 -4.10 5.38 -6.52
N ASP A 67 -4.92 4.92 -5.60
CA ASP A 67 -6.38 5.04 -5.70
C ASP A 67 -6.90 6.39 -5.22
N ILE A 68 -6.08 7.19 -4.53
CA ILE A 68 -6.45 8.50 -4.00
C ILE A 68 -6.33 9.54 -5.11
N CYS A 69 -7.47 10.13 -5.50
CA CYS A 69 -7.55 11.22 -6.45
C CYS A 69 -7.22 12.56 -5.77
N TYR A 70 -7.94 12.88 -4.70
CA TYR A 70 -7.73 14.06 -3.87
C TYR A 70 -8.29 13.84 -2.47
N ILE A 71 -7.92 14.73 -1.55
CA ILE A 71 -8.42 14.75 -0.17
C ILE A 71 -8.90 16.15 0.10
N GLU A 72 -10.10 16.26 0.67
CA GLU A 72 -10.64 17.52 1.14
C GLU A 72 -10.89 17.48 2.64
N SER A 73 -10.94 18.65 3.28
CA SER A 73 -11.25 18.76 4.70
C SER A 73 -12.48 19.61 4.95
N TYR A 74 -13.35 19.12 5.83
CA TYR A 74 -14.50 19.83 6.32
C TYR A 74 -14.59 19.70 7.84
N GLY A 75 -14.38 20.82 8.55
CA GLY A 75 -14.28 20.85 10.00
C GLY A 75 -13.10 20.02 10.51
N HIS A 76 -13.36 19.03 11.36
CA HIS A 76 -12.35 18.11 11.91
C HIS A 76 -12.19 16.82 11.10
N PHE A 77 -12.95 16.67 10.02
CA PHE A 77 -12.94 15.48 9.18
C PHE A 77 -12.16 15.74 7.89
N SER A 78 -11.53 14.68 7.38
CA SER A 78 -11.00 14.64 6.01
C SER A 78 -11.79 13.63 5.20
N PHE A 79 -12.00 13.93 3.93
CA PHE A 79 -12.68 13.08 2.98
C PHE A 79 -11.68 12.69 1.91
N ILE A 80 -11.41 11.39 1.82
CA ILE A 80 -10.52 10.83 0.81
C ILE A 80 -11.37 10.42 -0.38
N HIS A 81 -11.14 11.05 -1.51
CA HIS A 81 -11.81 10.76 -2.76
C HIS A 81 -10.98 9.77 -3.56
N THR A 82 -11.50 8.55 -3.73
CA THR A 82 -10.90 7.51 -4.58
C THR A 82 -11.69 7.35 -5.87
N LYS A 83 -11.21 6.54 -6.81
CA LYS A 83 -11.97 6.19 -8.03
C LYS A 83 -13.32 5.53 -7.74
N LEU A 84 -13.41 4.78 -6.64
CA LEU A 84 -14.54 3.90 -6.35
C LEU A 84 -15.52 4.50 -5.35
N LYS A 85 -15.00 5.22 -4.36
CA LYS A 85 -15.79 5.77 -3.26
C LYS A 85 -15.12 6.96 -2.59
N GLU A 86 -15.93 7.69 -1.85
CA GLU A 86 -15.48 8.64 -0.84
C GLU A 86 -15.31 7.91 0.51
N ILE A 87 -14.27 8.28 1.25
CA ILE A 87 -13.99 7.76 2.58
C ILE A 87 -13.89 8.92 3.57
N LYS A 88 -14.82 8.98 4.52
CA LYS A 88 -14.80 9.97 5.61
C LYS A 88 -13.88 9.50 6.73
N CYS A 89 -12.93 10.33 7.10
CA CYS A 89 -11.96 10.08 8.15
C CYS A 89 -12.09 11.11 9.27
N SER A 90 -11.99 10.67 10.53
CA SER A 90 -11.93 11.54 11.71
C SER A 90 -10.58 12.24 11.90
N THR A 91 -9.64 12.01 10.98
CA THR A 91 -8.29 12.60 10.98
C THR A 91 -8.31 13.91 10.21
N GLY A 92 -7.73 14.98 10.78
CA GLY A 92 -7.63 16.28 10.11
C GLY A 92 -6.57 16.33 9.01
N ILE A 93 -6.70 17.28 8.09
CA ILE A 93 -5.87 17.37 6.87
C ILE A 93 -4.37 17.49 7.14
N ASN A 94 -3.97 18.18 8.20
CA ASN A 94 -2.55 18.33 8.57
C ASN A 94 -1.91 16.99 8.97
N GLN A 95 -2.69 16.11 9.60
CA GLN A 95 -2.23 14.78 9.98
C GLN A 95 -2.28 13.84 8.78
N MET A 96 -3.29 13.97 7.92
CA MET A 96 -3.38 13.25 6.66
C MET A 96 -2.18 13.55 5.74
N GLU A 97 -1.79 14.82 5.60
CA GLU A 97 -0.60 15.24 4.84
C GLU A 97 0.68 14.55 5.33
N LYS A 98 0.85 14.43 6.66
CA LYS A 98 1.98 13.71 7.28
C LYS A 98 1.89 12.20 7.07
N GLN A 99 0.69 11.62 7.05
CA GLN A 99 0.49 10.19 6.82
C GLN A 99 0.79 9.79 5.38
N LEU A 100 0.42 10.63 4.42
CA LEU A 100 0.70 10.39 3.00
C LEU A 100 2.20 10.31 2.73
N ASN A 101 2.97 11.30 3.23
CA ASN A 101 4.45 11.38 3.11
C ASN A 101 5.01 10.90 1.75
N ASP A 102 4.33 11.24 0.66
CA ASP A 102 4.65 10.77 -0.68
C ASP A 102 4.61 11.95 -1.64
N LYS A 103 5.60 12.01 -2.54
CA LYS A 103 5.81 13.11 -3.47
C LYS A 103 4.70 13.25 -4.51
N ARG A 104 3.78 12.29 -4.61
CA ARG A 104 2.60 12.37 -5.47
C ARG A 104 1.56 13.35 -4.94
N PHE A 105 1.57 13.66 -3.65
CA PHE A 105 0.55 14.50 -3.03
C PHE A 105 1.05 15.91 -2.75
N PHE A 106 0.22 16.90 -3.10
CA PHE A 106 0.52 18.30 -2.85
C PHE A 106 -0.69 19.01 -2.26
N ARG A 107 -0.43 19.80 -1.23
CA ARG A 107 -1.44 20.67 -0.65
C ARG A 107 -1.53 21.97 -1.45
N VAL A 108 -2.62 22.12 -2.20
CA VAL A 108 -2.88 23.30 -3.05
C VAL A 108 -3.78 24.32 -2.37
N HIS A 109 -4.48 23.94 -1.31
CA HIS A 109 -5.32 24.84 -0.52
C HIS A 109 -5.32 24.41 0.95
N ARG A 110 -5.73 25.30 1.87
CA ARG A 110 -5.84 24.97 3.30
C ARG A 110 -6.75 23.75 3.55
N SER A 111 -7.69 23.50 2.65
CA SER A 111 -8.67 22.41 2.71
C SER A 111 -8.50 21.32 1.65
N TYR A 112 -7.48 21.37 0.78
CA TYR A 112 -7.32 20.39 -0.30
C TYR A 112 -5.87 19.89 -0.45
N ILE A 113 -5.73 18.58 -0.57
CA ILE A 113 -4.52 17.88 -1.01
C ILE A 113 -4.89 17.12 -2.29
N ILE A 114 -4.11 17.28 -3.35
CA ILE A 114 -4.35 16.61 -4.63
C ILE A 114 -3.25 15.60 -4.92
N SER A 115 -3.59 14.56 -5.67
CA SER A 115 -2.64 13.60 -6.23
C SER A 115 -2.26 14.02 -7.66
N VAL A 116 -0.98 14.28 -7.91
CA VAL A 116 -0.48 14.75 -9.23
C VAL A 116 -0.81 13.79 -10.37
N PRO A 117 -0.68 12.46 -10.22
CA PRO A 117 -1.09 11.52 -11.26
C PRO A 117 -2.56 11.64 -11.70
N TRP A 118 -3.42 12.24 -10.88
CA TRP A 118 -4.84 12.40 -11.14
C TRP A 118 -5.23 13.76 -11.74
N ILE A 119 -4.26 14.64 -11.94
CA ILE A 119 -4.49 15.96 -12.57
C ILE A 119 -4.62 15.76 -14.08
N VAL A 120 -5.81 15.99 -14.64
CA VAL A 120 -6.06 15.88 -16.08
C VAL A 120 -5.83 17.22 -16.79
N ILE A 121 -6.23 18.35 -16.17
CA ILE A 121 -6.09 19.70 -16.72
C ILE A 121 -5.86 20.69 -15.57
N CYS A 122 -4.85 21.57 -15.70
CA CYS A 122 -4.70 22.75 -14.86
C CYS A 122 -5.04 24.00 -15.70
N GLY A 123 -6.20 24.62 -15.47
CA GLY A 123 -6.56 25.90 -16.06
C GLY A 123 -5.95 27.06 -15.27
N LEU A 124 -5.39 28.04 -15.98
CA LEU A 124 -5.12 29.37 -15.42
C LEU A 124 -6.36 30.21 -15.74
N ASP A 125 -7.24 30.39 -14.75
CA ASP A 125 -8.35 31.31 -14.89
C ASP A 125 -7.80 32.74 -14.78
N HIS A 126 -7.71 33.42 -15.93
CA HIS A 126 -7.43 34.86 -16.04
C HIS A 126 -8.72 35.66 -16.12
#